data_AF-A0A956L8L2-F1
#
_entry.id   AF-A0A956L8L2-F1
#
_cell.length_a   1.000
_cell.length_b   1.000
_cell.length_c   1.000
_cell.angle_alpha   90.00
_cell.angle_beta   90.00
_cell.angle_gamma   90.00
#
_symmetry.space_group_name_H-M   'P 1'
#
loop_
_entity.id
_entity.type
_entity.pdbx_description
1 polymer ?
#
loop_
_entity_poly.entity_id
_entity_poly.type
_entity_poly.pdbx_seq_one_letter_code
_entity_poly.pdbx_strand_id
1 'polypeptide(L)'
;ELLGEALQPHDERVQRALEVISSGGSWTADQRKWLERLAKQLAGQRVIDRSILDEDPAFASKGGFKSIDKEFAGELGALLRRLGEAVWQ
;
A
#
# COMPACT_ATOMS: atom_id res chain seq x y z
N GLU A 1 -27.79 2.68 -19.77
CA GLU A 1 -26.90 3.27 -18.76
C GLU A 1 -27.47 2.98 -17.38
N LEU A 2 -26.88 2.02 -16.65
CA LEU A 2 -27.12 1.79 -15.22
C LEU A 2 -25.84 1.17 -14.65
N LEU A 3 -24.80 1.99 -14.40
CA LEU A 3 -23.68 1.59 -13.54
C LEU A 3 -24.16 1.72 -12.09
N GLY A 4 -25.08 0.82 -11.73
CA GLY A 4 -25.88 0.85 -10.51
C GLY A 4 -25.51 -0.25 -9.52
N GLU A 5 -24.22 -0.57 -9.35
CA GLU A 5 -23.77 -1.36 -8.22
C GLU A 5 -22.64 -0.63 -7.51
N ALA A 6 -23.00 0.02 -6.41
CA ALA A 6 -22.11 0.63 -5.44
C ALA A 6 -21.31 -0.45 -4.67
N LEU A 7 -20.48 -1.22 -5.37
CA LEU A 7 -19.24 -1.67 -4.76
C LEU A 7 -18.33 -0.44 -4.79
N GLN A 8 -17.89 0.06 -3.64
CA GLN A 8 -16.76 0.97 -3.64
C GLN A 8 -15.68 0.37 -4.55
N PRO A 9 -15.24 1.09 -5.59
CA PRO A 9 -14.19 0.60 -6.46
C PRO A 9 -13.00 0.23 -5.58
N HIS A 10 -12.27 -0.82 -5.99
CA HIS A 10 -11.11 -1.30 -5.25
C HIS A 10 -10.17 -0.16 -4.85
N ASP A 11 -10.00 0.81 -5.76
CA ASP A 11 -9.30 2.07 -5.56
C ASP A 11 -9.80 2.87 -4.34
N GLU A 12 -11.11 3.07 -4.17
CA GLU A 12 -11.67 3.80 -3.04
C GLU A 12 -11.38 3.11 -1.69
N ARG A 13 -11.48 1.78 -1.65
CA ARG A 13 -11.14 1.02 -0.43
C ARG A 13 -9.67 1.15 -0.08
N VAL A 14 -8.81 1.17 -1.11
CA VAL A 14 -7.37 1.38 -0.95
C VAL A 14 -7.05 2.80 -0.50
N GLN A 15 -7.73 3.82 -1.03
CA GLN A 15 -7.59 5.20 -0.55
C GLN A 15 -7.99 5.31 0.93
N ARG A 16 -9.13 4.72 1.32
CA ARG A 16 -9.58 4.70 2.72
C ARG A 16 -8.56 4.00 3.63
N ALA A 17 -8.04 2.85 3.21
CA ALA A 17 -7.01 2.13 3.95
C ALA A 17 -5.73 2.97 4.13
N LEU A 18 -5.32 3.68 3.08
CA LEU A 18 -4.20 4.61 3.13
C LEU A 18 -4.45 5.75 4.12
N GLU A 19 -5.64 6.34 4.14
CA GLU A 19 -6.01 7.42 5.06
C GLU A 19 -5.99 6.95 6.53
N VAL A 20 -6.53 5.76 6.81
CA VAL A 20 -6.53 5.17 8.16
C VAL A 20 -5.10 4.97 8.66
N ILE A 21 -4.24 4.40 7.82
CA ILE A 21 -2.83 4.16 8.18
C ILE A 21 -2.06 5.46 8.30
N SER A 22 -2.27 6.40 7.37
CA SER A 22 -1.66 7.72 7.38
C SER A 22 -2.03 8.54 8.61
N SER A 23 -3.26 8.37 9.11
CA SER A 23 -3.76 9.04 10.31
C SER A 23 -3.33 8.35 11.62
N GLY A 24 -2.99 7.07 11.58
CA GLY A 24 -2.61 6.26 12.74
C GLY A 24 -1.17 6.43 13.22
N GLY A 25 -0.34 7.21 12.52
CA GLY A 25 1.08 7.35 12.84
C GLY A 25 1.71 8.65 12.34
N SER A 26 2.87 8.99 12.90
CA SER A 26 3.69 10.10 12.40
C SER A 26 4.64 9.61 11.32
N TRP A 27 4.21 9.72 10.07
CA TRP A 27 4.98 9.31 8.91
C TRP A 27 5.93 10.41 8.43
N THR A 28 7.17 10.04 8.10
CA THR A 28 8.11 10.94 7.41
C THR A 28 7.69 11.19 5.97
N ALA A 29 8.30 12.19 5.33
CA ALA A 29 8.01 12.50 3.92
C ALA A 29 8.27 11.31 2.98
N ASP A 30 9.34 10.54 3.24
CA ASP A 30 9.69 9.37 2.43
C ASP A 30 8.77 8.18 2.73
N GLN A 31 8.38 7.96 3.99
CA GLN A 31 7.39 6.95 4.35
C GLN A 31 6.03 7.24 3.72
N ARG A 32 5.58 8.50 3.67
CA ARG A 32 4.34 8.89 2.97
C ARG A 32 4.40 8.57 1.48
N LYS A 33 5.50 8.93 0.81
CA LYS A 33 5.69 8.58 -0.61
C LYS A 33 5.62 7.07 -0.84
N TRP A 34 6.18 6.28 0.08
CA TRP A 34 6.07 4.83 0.01
C TRP A 34 4.64 4.34 0.21
N LEU A 35 3.93 4.86 1.20
CA LEU A 35 2.52 4.55 1.45
C LEU A 35 1.65 4.85 0.23
N GLU A 36 1.82 6.01 -0.41
CA GLU A 36 1.10 6.36 -1.64
C GLU A 36 1.40 5.41 -2.80
N ARG A 37 2.68 5.00 -2.95
CA ARG A 37 3.10 4.03 -3.96
C ARG A 37 2.50 2.65 -3.71
N LEU A 38 2.52 2.19 -2.46
CA LEU A 38 1.92 0.93 -2.05
C LEU A 38 0.41 0.95 -2.28
N ALA A 39 -0.27 2.03 -1.91
CA ALA A 39 -1.69 2.20 -2.20
C ALA A 39 -1.96 2.14 -3.71
N LYS A 40 -1.19 2.86 -4.53
CA LYS A 40 -1.36 2.80 -5.99
C LYS A 40 -1.15 1.39 -6.56
N GLN A 41 -0.15 0.68 -6.06
CA GLN A 41 0.10 -0.70 -6.46
C GLN A 41 -1.04 -1.62 -6.04
N LEU A 42 -1.58 -1.44 -4.83
CA LEU A 42 -2.66 -2.25 -4.29
C LEU A 42 -3.93 -1.99 -5.07
N ALA A 43 -4.20 -0.73 -5.42
CA ALA A 43 -5.34 -0.36 -6.24
C ALA A 43 -5.36 -1.11 -7.60
N GLY A 44 -4.19 -1.26 -8.24
CA GLY A 44 -4.03 -1.99 -9.50
C GLY A 44 -3.86 -3.51 -9.37
N GLN A 45 -3.20 -3.99 -8.32
CA GLN A 45 -2.94 -5.39 -8.03
C GLN A 45 -3.62 -5.75 -6.70
N ARG A 46 -4.66 -6.60 -6.76
CA ARG A 46 -5.52 -6.94 -5.60
C ARG A 46 -4.78 -7.43 -4.34
N VAL A 47 -3.48 -7.75 -4.43
CA VAL A 47 -2.61 -8.16 -3.32
C VAL A 47 -1.20 -7.60 -3.55
N ILE A 48 -0.55 -7.12 -2.49
CA ILE A 48 0.88 -6.79 -2.46
C ILE A 48 1.57 -7.72 -1.48
N ASP A 49 2.65 -8.35 -1.95
CA ASP A 49 3.54 -9.16 -1.13
C ASP A 49 5.00 -8.74 -1.35
N ARG A 50 5.89 -9.28 -0.53
CA ARG A 50 7.34 -9.07 -0.66
C ARG A 50 7.84 -9.29 -2.10
N SER A 51 7.43 -10.38 -2.75
CA SER A 51 7.86 -10.70 -4.11
C SER A 51 7.45 -9.62 -5.10
N ILE A 52 6.23 -9.08 -4.99
CA ILE A 52 5.75 -7.97 -5.83
C ILE A 52 6.67 -6.76 -5.69
N LEU A 53 7.14 -6.45 -4.48
CA LEU A 53 8.03 -5.31 -4.24
C LEU A 53 9.47 -5.55 -4.72
N ASP A 54 9.91 -6.80 -4.79
CA ASP A 54 11.20 -7.17 -5.37
C ASP A 54 11.14 -7.31 -6.91
N GLU A 55 9.97 -7.61 -7.49
CA GLU A 55 9.73 -7.77 -8.94
C GLU A 55 9.35 -6.44 -9.62
N ASP A 56 8.58 -5.59 -8.94
CA ASP A 56 8.09 -4.35 -9.52
C ASP A 56 9.23 -3.33 -9.67
N PRO A 57 9.50 -2.83 -10.88
CA PRO A 57 10.64 -1.97 -11.15
C PRO A 57 10.61 -0.66 -10.35
N ALA A 58 9.44 -0.16 -9.92
CA ALA A 58 9.33 1.06 -9.13
C ALA A 58 9.88 0.89 -7.70
N PHE A 59 9.87 -0.35 -7.19
CA PHE A 59 10.34 -0.73 -5.85
C PHE A 59 11.72 -1.42 -5.95
N ALA A 60 11.90 -2.35 -6.89
CA ALA A 60 13.15 -3.05 -7.16
C ALA A 60 14.30 -2.07 -7.46
N SER A 61 14.05 -1.00 -8.23
CA SER A 61 15.06 0.03 -8.51
C SER A 61 15.53 0.81 -7.28
N LYS A 62 14.80 0.73 -6.16
CA LYS A 62 15.18 1.30 -4.87
C LYS A 62 15.74 0.25 -3.89
N GLY A 63 16.00 -0.96 -4.37
CA GLY A 63 16.51 -2.10 -3.60
C GLY A 63 15.43 -3.02 -3.04
N GLY A 64 14.22 -2.96 -3.62
CA GLY A 64 13.13 -3.90 -3.36
C GLY A 64 12.59 -3.85 -1.94
N PHE A 65 12.00 -4.94 -1.48
CA PHE A 65 11.37 -5.02 -0.17
C PHE A 65 12.36 -4.65 0.95
N LYS A 66 13.58 -5.17 0.88
CA LYS A 66 14.58 -5.03 1.95
C LYS A 66 15.02 -3.59 2.20
N SER A 67 15.08 -2.76 1.16
CA SER A 67 15.42 -1.34 1.32
C SER A 67 14.27 -0.55 1.91
N ILE A 68 13.04 -0.80 1.45
CA ILE A 68 11.85 -0.12 1.94
C ILE A 68 11.59 -0.53 3.39
N ASP A 69 11.76 -1.80 3.71
CA ASP A 69 11.61 -2.34 5.07
C ASP A 69 12.49 -1.62 6.07
N LYS A 70 13.71 -1.23 5.69
CA LYS A 70 14.58 -0.40 6.53
C LYS A 70 14.01 0.99 6.80
N GLU A 71 13.34 1.61 5.82
CA GLU A 71 12.68 2.91 6.02
C GLU A 71 11.49 2.83 6.97
N PHE A 72 10.89 1.64 7.09
CA PHE A 72 9.86 1.31 8.07
C PHE A 72 10.42 0.59 9.31
N ALA A 73 11.73 0.65 9.56
CA ALA A 73 12.38 0.04 10.72
C ALA A 73 12.09 -1.47 10.91
N GLY A 74 11.87 -2.22 9.83
CA GLY A 74 11.52 -3.64 9.86
C GLY A 74 10.02 -3.92 9.94
N GLU A 75 9.18 -2.88 9.95
CA GLU A 75 7.72 -3.00 10.12
C GLU A 75 6.96 -3.01 8.80
N LEU A 76 7.65 -3.05 7.63
CA LEU A 76 6.97 -3.00 6.33
C LEU A 76 6.04 -4.21 6.13
N GLY A 77 6.44 -5.40 6.56
CA GLY A 77 5.57 -6.58 6.47
C GLY A 77 4.26 -6.42 7.25
N ALA A 78 4.34 -5.87 8.47
CA ALA A 78 3.16 -5.58 9.28
C ALA A 78 2.30 -4.47 8.65
N LEU A 79 2.93 -3.47 8.05
CA LEU A 79 2.26 -2.39 7.33
C LEU A 79 1.49 -2.88 6.11
N LEU A 80 2.10 -3.73 5.28
CA LEU A 80 1.44 -4.32 4.10
C LEU A 80 0.23 -5.17 4.51
N ARG A 81 0.38 -5.95 5.59
CA ARG A 81 -0.73 -6.73 6.14
C ARG A 81 -1.86 -5.82 6.61
N ARG A 82 -1.56 -4.77 7.36
CA ARG A 82 -2.54 -3.76 7.81
C ARG A 82 -3.22 -3.05 6.65
N LEU A 83 -2.47 -2.68 5.61
CA LEU A 83 -3.01 -2.09 4.38
C LEU A 83 -3.99 -3.06 3.73
N GLY A 84 -3.59 -4.32 3.55
CA GLY A 84 -4.47 -5.36 3.01
C GLY A 84 -5.72 -5.54 3.85
N GLU A 85 -5.60 -5.70 5.17
CA GLU A 85 -6.72 -5.83 6.10
C GLU A 85 -7.68 -4.63 6.03
N ALA A 86 -7.14 -3.41 5.99
CA ALA A 86 -7.93 -2.18 5.91
C ALA A 86 -8.68 -2.00 4.56
N VAL A 87 -8.21 -2.64 3.48
CA VAL A 87 -8.92 -2.65 2.18
C VAL A 87 -10.15 -3.55 2.19
N TRP A 88 -10.15 -4.60 3.02
CA TRP A 88 -11.27 -5.54 3.14
C TRP A 88 -12.26 -5.18 4.25
N GLN A 89 -12.00 -4.10 4.99
CA GLN A 89 -12.77 -3.64 6.15
C GLN A 89 -13.78 -2.54 5.80
#